data_AF-W5T2U2-F1
#
_entry.id   AF-W5T2U2-F1
#
_cell.length_a   1.000
_cell.length_b   1.000
_cell.length_c   1.000
_cell.angle_alpha   90.00
_cell.angle_beta   90.00
_cell.angle_gamma   90.00
#
_symmetry.space_group_name_H-M   'P 1'
#
loop_
_entity.id
_entity.type
_entity.pdbx_description
1 polymer ?
#
loop_
_entity_poly.entity_id
_entity_poly.type
_entity_poly.pdbx_seq_one_letter_code
_entity_poly.pdbx_strand_id
1 'polypeptide(L)'
;MKKHQLRINMKNLLERLKKKEWELKGKREKPIFVKIESKNNKTLYHTKIMNDLYISEVNKNQRNKFFISFRGLFNQEKIESFHLFALRDDDKFLGIFYGYRKPIKNVVTKYEENGIIKTSTFSKAYYIEFRFKKGSVFCYLLGISYLLRREKSHKKYYDSLVKTLLNLENQIYNFYDKKLPDGGIITKWIEKNLQ
;
A
#
# COMPACT_ATOMS: atom_id res chain seq x y z
N MET A 1 52.77 -25.26 6.17
CA MET A 1 51.56 -25.64 5.40
C MET A 1 50.23 -25.17 5.99
N LYS A 2 49.90 -25.42 7.28
CA LYS A 2 48.56 -25.09 7.85
C LYS A 2 48.10 -23.62 7.72
N LYS A 3 48.99 -22.63 7.90
CA LYS A 3 48.68 -21.18 7.75
C LYS A 3 48.23 -20.78 6.34
N HIS A 4 48.75 -21.45 5.31
CA HIS A 4 48.43 -21.12 3.91
C HIS A 4 47.01 -21.60 3.55
N GLN A 5 46.66 -22.82 3.99
CA GLN A 5 45.32 -23.39 3.79
C GLN A 5 44.22 -22.57 4.50
N LEU A 6 44.49 -22.11 5.73
CA LEU A 6 43.58 -21.22 6.47
C LEU A 6 43.33 -19.89 5.73
N ARG A 7 44.37 -19.33 5.11
CA ARG A 7 44.27 -18.06 4.37
C ARG A 7 43.45 -18.21 3.08
N ILE A 8 43.58 -19.35 2.40
CA ILE A 8 42.78 -19.69 1.21
C ILE A 8 41.31 -19.88 1.59
N ASN A 9 41.02 -20.64 2.66
CA ASN A 9 39.65 -20.83 3.16
C ASN A 9 38.97 -19.53 3.57
N MET A 10 39.72 -18.60 4.20
CA MET A 10 39.21 -17.28 4.59
C MET A 10 38.84 -16.43 3.37
N LYS A 11 39.66 -16.43 2.31
CA LYS A 11 39.38 -15.70 1.07
C LYS A 11 38.12 -16.25 0.36
N ASN A 12 37.99 -17.57 0.28
CA ASN A 12 36.82 -18.22 -0.34
C ASN A 12 35.53 -17.94 0.47
N LEU A 13 35.62 -17.90 1.80
CA LEU A 13 34.49 -17.50 2.65
C LEU A 13 34.08 -16.04 2.40
N LEU A 14 35.05 -15.13 2.32
CA LEU A 14 34.84 -13.71 2.03
C LEU A 14 34.18 -13.49 0.66
N GLU A 15 34.60 -14.21 -0.37
CA GLU A 15 33.97 -14.13 -1.69
C GLU A 15 32.52 -14.66 -1.69
N ARG A 16 32.26 -15.77 -1.00
CA ARG A 16 30.89 -16.29 -0.83
C ARG A 16 29.99 -15.32 -0.08
N LEU A 17 30.53 -14.64 0.94
CA LEU A 17 29.81 -13.60 1.69
C LEU A 17 29.53 -12.38 0.81
N LYS A 18 30.50 -11.90 0.03
CA LYS A 18 30.31 -10.79 -0.92
C LYS A 18 29.29 -11.12 -2.01
N LYS A 19 29.31 -12.35 -2.54
CA LYS A 19 28.34 -12.84 -3.53
C LYS A 19 26.92 -12.89 -2.93
N LYS A 20 26.78 -13.44 -1.72
CA LYS A 20 25.50 -13.40 -0.97
C LYS A 20 25.05 -11.96 -0.70
N GLU A 21 25.95 -11.06 -0.33
CA GLU A 21 25.62 -9.65 -0.10
C GLU A 21 25.12 -8.98 -1.39
N TRP A 22 25.72 -9.29 -2.54
CA TRP A 22 25.27 -8.81 -3.86
C TRP A 22 23.91 -9.39 -4.26
N GLU A 23 23.69 -10.69 -4.08
CA GLU A 23 22.39 -11.34 -4.30
C GLU A 23 21.31 -10.74 -3.39
N LEU A 24 21.66 -10.41 -2.13
CA LEU A 24 20.77 -9.73 -1.19
C LEU A 24 20.53 -8.26 -1.56
N LYS A 25 21.55 -7.54 -2.07
CA LYS A 25 21.41 -6.15 -2.56
C LYS A 25 20.51 -6.08 -3.81
N GLY A 26 20.62 -7.05 -4.72
CA GLY A 26 19.73 -7.18 -5.88
C GLY A 26 18.29 -7.57 -5.51
N LYS A 27 18.09 -8.22 -4.35
CA LYS A 27 16.79 -8.60 -3.78
C LYS A 27 16.20 -7.62 -2.76
N ARG A 28 16.82 -6.46 -2.50
CA ARG A 28 16.20 -5.46 -1.60
C ARG A 28 14.91 -4.97 -2.25
N GLU A 29 13.79 -5.53 -1.82
CA GLU A 29 12.48 -5.11 -2.26
C GLU A 29 12.35 -3.61 -2.06
N LYS A 30 11.98 -2.89 -3.13
CA LYS A 30 11.72 -1.46 -3.03
C LYS A 30 10.64 -1.27 -1.97
N PRO A 31 10.86 -0.39 -0.97
CA PRO A 31 9.89 -0.19 0.11
C PRO A 31 8.54 0.21 -0.47
N ILE A 32 7.46 -0.23 0.19
CA ILE A 32 6.10 0.11 -0.23
C ILE A 32 5.89 1.63 -0.23
N PHE A 33 6.54 2.34 0.71
CA PHE A 33 6.54 3.79 0.79
C PHE A 33 7.55 4.41 -0.19
N VAL A 34 7.04 5.18 -1.15
CA VAL A 34 7.86 5.86 -2.18
C VAL A 34 8.20 7.30 -1.80
N LYS A 35 7.48 7.87 -0.85
CA LYS A 35 7.71 9.22 -0.32
C LYS A 35 7.30 9.29 1.13
N ILE A 36 8.13 9.94 1.93
CA ILE A 36 7.83 10.36 3.30
C ILE A 36 8.10 11.87 3.33
N GLU A 37 7.13 12.67 3.73
CA GLU A 37 7.26 14.13 3.80
C GLU A 37 6.88 14.64 5.20
N SER A 38 7.58 15.67 5.65
CA SER A 38 7.18 16.43 6.85
C SER A 38 6.54 17.72 6.41
N LYS A 39 5.29 17.96 6.85
CA LYS A 39 4.53 19.17 6.53
C LYS A 39 3.75 19.61 7.75
N ASN A 40 3.94 20.86 8.20
CA ASN A 40 3.25 21.44 9.36
C ASN A 40 3.36 20.56 10.62
N ASN A 41 4.57 20.07 10.93
CA ASN A 41 4.83 19.13 12.02
C ASN A 41 4.06 17.80 11.93
N LYS A 42 3.57 17.43 10.75
CA LYS A 42 2.97 16.13 10.46
C LYS A 42 3.82 15.33 9.50
N THR A 43 3.96 14.03 9.77
CA THR A 43 4.63 13.10 8.86
C THR A 43 3.61 12.44 7.95
N LEU A 44 3.78 12.59 6.64
CA LEU A 44 2.92 11.99 5.63
C LEU A 44 3.68 10.89 4.89
N TYR A 45 3.11 9.69 4.92
CA TYR A 45 3.65 8.51 4.25
C TYR A 45 2.85 8.22 3.00
N HIS A 46 3.53 7.92 1.90
CA HIS A 46 2.90 7.67 0.62
C HIS A 46 3.37 6.35 0.05
N THR A 47 2.45 5.40 -0.13
CA THR A 47 2.76 4.17 -0.84
C THR A 47 3.01 4.44 -2.31
N LYS A 48 3.59 3.49 -3.03
CA LYS A 48 3.39 3.42 -4.49
C LYS A 48 1.93 3.10 -4.81
N ILE A 49 1.57 3.28 -6.07
CA ILE A 49 0.28 2.81 -6.59
C ILE A 49 0.30 1.29 -6.59
N MET A 50 -0.66 0.71 -5.88
CA MET A 50 -0.94 -0.72 -5.82
C MET A 50 -2.23 -1.00 -6.60
N ASN A 51 -2.50 -2.27 -6.90
CA ASN A 51 -3.74 -2.63 -7.59
C ASN A 51 -4.93 -2.54 -6.63
N ASP A 52 -4.97 -3.44 -5.65
CA ASP A 52 -6.08 -3.62 -4.72
C ASP A 52 -5.61 -4.02 -3.32
N LEU A 53 -6.48 -3.86 -2.32
CA LEU A 53 -6.33 -4.46 -1.00
C LEU A 53 -6.34 -5.99 -1.13
N TYR A 54 -5.37 -6.65 -0.50
CA TYR A 54 -5.29 -8.11 -0.44
C TYR A 54 -5.86 -8.63 0.88
N ILE A 55 -5.17 -8.35 1.99
CA ILE A 55 -5.57 -8.76 3.34
C ILE A 55 -5.37 -7.58 4.29
N SER A 56 -6.35 -7.40 5.18
CA SER A 56 -6.27 -6.53 6.35
C SER A 56 -6.74 -7.29 7.59
N GLU A 57 -5.96 -7.22 8.67
CA GLU A 57 -6.32 -7.87 9.93
C GLU A 57 -5.56 -7.29 11.12
N VAL A 58 -6.18 -7.35 12.30
CA VAL A 58 -5.48 -7.14 13.57
C VAL A 58 -4.63 -8.37 13.83
N ASN A 59 -3.35 -8.18 14.15
CA ASN A 59 -2.50 -9.31 14.48
C ASN A 59 -3.01 -9.99 15.77
N LYS A 60 -3.39 -11.27 15.67
CA LYS A 60 -3.97 -12.05 16.79
C LYS A 60 -3.06 -12.10 18.02
N ASN A 61 -1.75 -12.12 17.80
CA ASN A 61 -0.73 -12.22 18.85
C ASN A 61 -0.19 -10.85 19.29
N GLN A 62 -0.34 -9.82 18.45
CA GLN A 62 0.17 -8.48 18.68
C GLN A 62 -0.94 -7.44 18.41
N ARG A 63 -1.86 -7.30 19.38
CA ARG A 63 -3.00 -6.37 19.28
C ARG A 63 -2.60 -4.89 19.13
N ASN A 64 -1.31 -4.55 19.25
CA ASN A 64 -0.80 -3.21 18.99
C ASN A 64 -0.44 -2.94 17.52
N LYS A 65 -0.67 -3.91 16.62
CA LYS A 65 -0.39 -3.79 15.19
C LYS A 65 -1.59 -4.22 14.36
N PHE A 66 -1.89 -3.40 13.36
CA PHE A 66 -2.87 -3.69 12.32
C PHE A 66 -2.13 -3.95 11.01
N PHE A 67 -2.23 -5.15 10.47
CA PHE A 67 -1.58 -5.53 9.23
C PHE A 67 -2.42 -5.13 8.02
N ILE A 68 -1.76 -4.58 7.00
CA ILE A 68 -2.38 -4.24 5.72
C ILE A 68 -1.46 -4.69 4.60
N SER A 69 -2.00 -5.39 3.61
CA SER A 69 -1.30 -5.84 2.43
C SER A 69 -2.07 -5.57 1.14
N PHE A 70 -1.34 -5.38 0.06
CA PHE A 70 -1.88 -5.03 -1.25
C PHE A 70 -1.24 -5.87 -2.35
N ARG A 71 -2.00 -6.09 -3.43
CA ARG A 71 -1.49 -6.69 -4.66
C ARG A 71 -0.72 -5.64 -5.47
N GLY A 72 0.43 -6.04 -6.01
CA GLY A 72 1.26 -5.21 -6.87
C GLY A 72 0.50 -4.75 -8.12
N LEU A 73 0.83 -3.54 -8.60
CA LEU A 73 0.14 -2.93 -9.73
C LEU A 73 0.30 -3.71 -11.04
N PHE A 74 1.51 -4.18 -11.35
CA PHE A 74 1.82 -4.89 -12.60
C PHE A 74 1.96 -6.40 -12.44
N ASN A 75 2.21 -6.87 -11.22
CA ASN A 75 2.24 -8.29 -10.87
C ASN A 75 1.41 -8.48 -9.60
N GLN A 76 0.26 -9.14 -9.75
CA GLN A 76 -0.69 -9.35 -8.66
C GLN A 76 -0.22 -10.41 -7.65
N GLU A 77 0.71 -11.29 -8.04
CA GLU A 77 1.36 -12.25 -7.13
C GLU A 77 2.33 -11.54 -6.18
N LYS A 78 2.83 -10.37 -6.58
CA LYS A 78 3.67 -9.56 -5.72
C LYS A 78 2.80 -8.89 -4.65
N ILE A 79 2.94 -9.34 -3.41
CA ILE A 79 2.26 -8.76 -2.25
C ILE A 79 3.22 -7.82 -1.51
N GLU A 80 2.73 -6.63 -1.16
CA GLU A 80 3.48 -5.71 -0.29
C GLU A 80 2.61 -5.22 0.84
N SER A 81 3.21 -5.00 2.00
CA SER A 81 2.50 -4.78 3.24
C SER A 81 3.18 -3.76 4.14
N PHE A 82 2.41 -3.27 5.11
CA PHE A 82 2.90 -2.52 6.25
C PHE A 82 1.98 -2.74 7.45
N HIS A 83 2.38 -2.20 8.60
CA HIS A 83 1.55 -2.17 9.79
C HIS A 83 1.18 -0.75 10.16
N LEU A 84 -0.07 -0.55 10.56
CA LEU A 84 -0.44 0.55 11.45
C LEU A 84 -0.21 0.10 12.89
N PHE A 85 0.02 1.06 13.76
CA PHE A 85 0.34 0.81 15.17
C PHE A 85 -0.70 1.43 16.08
N ALA A 86 -0.82 0.88 17.29
CA ALA A 86 -1.55 1.50 18.38
C ALA A 86 -1.02 2.92 18.63
N LEU A 87 -1.93 3.81 19.02
CA LEU A 87 -1.62 5.21 19.31
C LEU A 87 -0.68 5.31 20.52
N ARG A 88 0.24 6.28 20.47
CA ARG A 88 1.14 6.63 21.58
C ARG A 88 1.08 8.13 21.82
N ASP A 89 1.42 8.52 23.03
CA ASP A 89 1.47 9.92 23.47
C ASP A 89 0.13 10.64 23.22
N ASP A 90 0.18 11.89 22.73
CA ASP A 90 -0.97 12.73 22.42
C ASP A 90 -1.47 12.60 20.96
N ASP A 91 -1.04 11.57 20.21
CA ASP A 91 -1.54 11.31 18.86
C ASP A 91 -2.97 10.72 18.88
N LYS A 92 -3.72 10.95 17.81
CA LYS A 92 -5.12 10.54 17.71
C LYS A 92 -5.42 10.09 16.29
N PHE A 93 -6.08 8.94 16.15
CA PHE A 93 -6.71 8.58 14.88
C PHE A 93 -7.87 9.55 14.61
N LEU A 94 -7.87 10.19 13.45
CA LEU A 94 -8.87 11.19 13.05
C LEU A 94 -9.90 10.62 12.08
N GLY A 95 -9.60 9.52 11.40
CA GLY A 95 -10.53 8.81 10.53
C GLY A 95 -9.89 8.33 9.23
N ILE A 96 -10.71 7.66 8.42
CA ILE A 96 -10.39 7.28 7.04
C ILE A 96 -10.93 8.35 6.09
N PHE A 97 -10.14 8.71 5.08
CA PHE A 97 -10.56 9.61 4.01
C PHE A 97 -10.23 9.00 2.66
N TYR A 98 -11.13 9.18 1.69
CA TYR A 98 -10.90 8.78 0.30
C TYR A 98 -10.71 10.02 -0.56
N GLY A 99 -9.87 9.89 -1.59
CA GLY A 99 -9.62 10.98 -2.51
C GLY A 99 -8.79 10.57 -3.70
N TYR A 100 -8.44 11.56 -4.51
CA TYR A 100 -7.49 11.41 -5.60
C TYR A 100 -6.60 12.64 -5.71
N ARG A 101 -5.42 12.46 -6.30
CA ARG A 101 -4.46 13.54 -6.61
C ARG A 101 -3.64 13.18 -7.84
N LYS A 102 -2.82 14.11 -8.34
CA LYS A 102 -1.79 13.77 -9.33
C LYS A 102 -0.82 12.75 -8.72
N PRO A 103 -0.41 11.70 -9.47
CA PRO A 103 0.57 10.73 -8.99
C PRO A 103 1.88 11.41 -8.54
N ILE A 104 2.49 10.87 -7.48
CA ILE A 104 3.80 11.36 -6.99
C ILE A 104 4.91 11.07 -8.02
N LYS A 105 4.80 9.94 -8.72
CA LYS A 105 5.65 9.57 -9.84
C LYS A 105 4.75 9.17 -11.00
N ASN A 106 5.11 9.57 -12.21
CA ASN A 106 4.42 9.13 -13.42
C ASN A 106 4.57 7.61 -13.52
N VAL A 107 3.45 6.91 -13.37
CA VAL A 107 3.38 5.48 -13.63
C VAL A 107 2.97 5.30 -15.08
N VAL A 108 3.81 4.61 -15.84
CA VAL A 108 3.60 4.34 -17.27
C VAL A 108 3.11 2.89 -17.38
N THR A 109 1.91 2.71 -17.91
CA THR A 109 1.37 1.39 -18.23
C THR A 109 1.56 1.14 -19.72
N LYS A 110 2.23 0.05 -20.07
CA LYS A 110 2.34 -0.43 -21.45
C LYS A 110 1.27 -1.48 -21.69
N TYR A 111 0.51 -1.33 -22.76
CA TYR A 111 -0.44 -2.34 -23.20
C TYR A 111 -0.42 -2.42 -24.72
N GLU A 112 -0.73 -3.59 -25.25
CA GLU A 112 -0.77 -3.83 -26.69
C GLU A 112 -2.21 -3.74 -27.16
N GLU A 113 -2.43 -2.96 -28.21
CA GLU A 113 -3.73 -2.84 -28.87
C GLU A 113 -3.49 -2.93 -30.38
N ASN A 114 -4.05 -3.96 -31.02
CA ASN A 114 -3.89 -4.23 -32.45
C ASN A 114 -2.42 -4.30 -32.92
N GLY A 115 -1.53 -4.91 -32.14
CA GLY A 115 -0.10 -5.02 -32.46
C GLY A 115 0.73 -3.76 -32.19
N ILE A 116 0.11 -2.68 -31.68
CA ILE A 116 0.80 -1.43 -31.33
C ILE A 116 0.93 -1.32 -29.82
N ILE A 117 2.17 -1.15 -29.34
CA ILE A 117 2.45 -0.88 -27.93
C ILE A 117 2.04 0.56 -27.62
N LYS A 118 0.98 0.73 -26.84
CA LYS A 118 0.52 2.01 -26.31
C LYS A 118 1.04 2.20 -24.89
N THR A 119 1.48 3.43 -24.60
CA THR A 119 1.84 3.87 -23.24
C THR A 119 0.83 4.86 -22.72
N SER A 120 0.20 4.55 -21.58
CA SER A 120 -0.66 5.48 -20.86
C SER A 120 -0.02 5.89 -19.54
N THR A 121 -0.28 7.13 -19.12
CA THR A 121 0.09 7.63 -17.80
C THR A 121 -1.15 7.83 -16.95
N PHE A 122 -1.03 7.59 -15.64
CA PHE A 122 -2.12 7.87 -14.72
C PHE A 122 -2.28 9.38 -14.52
N SER A 123 -3.43 9.94 -14.90
CA SER A 123 -3.76 11.34 -14.62
C SER A 123 -4.14 11.59 -13.15
N LYS A 124 -4.70 10.56 -12.50
CA LYS A 124 -5.13 10.56 -11.09
C LYS A 124 -4.63 9.29 -10.39
N ALA A 125 -4.14 9.45 -9.17
CA ALA A 125 -3.88 8.39 -8.21
C ALA A 125 -4.92 8.48 -7.09
N TYR A 126 -5.80 7.49 -7.03
CA TYR A 126 -6.83 7.37 -6.00
C TYR A 126 -6.24 6.76 -4.74
N TYR A 127 -6.70 7.20 -3.57
CA TYR A 127 -6.13 6.78 -2.30
C TYR A 127 -7.15 6.59 -1.18
N ILE A 128 -6.74 5.79 -0.22
CA ILE A 128 -7.24 5.75 1.16
C ILE A 128 -6.21 6.46 2.03
N GLU A 129 -6.65 7.39 2.86
CA GLU A 129 -5.84 8.08 3.85
C GLU A 129 -6.25 7.64 5.25
N PHE A 130 -5.31 7.06 6.00
CA PHE A 130 -5.43 6.90 7.44
C PHE A 130 -4.87 8.14 8.11
N ARG A 131 -5.76 9.00 8.62
CA ARG A 131 -5.37 10.30 9.17
C ARG A 131 -5.18 10.22 10.67
N PHE A 132 -4.09 10.81 11.13
CA PHE A 132 -3.73 10.96 12.54
C PHE A 132 -3.50 12.44 12.88
N LYS A 133 -3.44 12.78 14.16
CA LYS A 133 -3.12 14.14 14.62
C LYS A 133 -1.71 14.53 14.18
N LYS A 134 -0.74 13.62 14.35
CA LYS A 134 0.69 13.83 14.03
C LYS A 134 1.12 13.38 12.63
N GLY A 135 0.22 12.81 11.83
CA GLY A 135 0.64 12.26 10.53
C GLY A 135 -0.50 11.69 9.70
N SER A 136 -0.17 11.14 8.55
CA SER A 136 -1.14 10.43 7.70
C SER A 136 -0.45 9.40 6.83
N VAL A 137 -1.16 8.31 6.53
CA VAL A 137 -0.69 7.26 5.63
C VAL A 137 -1.62 7.22 4.42
N PHE A 138 -1.07 7.53 3.24
CA PHE A 138 -1.78 7.49 1.96
C PHE A 138 -1.46 6.20 1.22
N CYS A 139 -2.47 5.35 1.06
CA CYS A 139 -2.42 4.12 0.28
C CYS A 139 -3.06 4.34 -1.08
N TYR A 140 -2.26 4.35 -2.14
CA TYR A 140 -2.75 4.57 -3.50
C TYR A 140 -3.18 3.26 -4.15
N LEU A 141 -4.45 3.17 -4.55
CA LEU A 141 -5.05 1.96 -5.11
C LEU A 141 -5.72 2.25 -6.46
N LEU A 142 -5.39 1.45 -7.47
CA LEU A 142 -6.03 1.53 -8.77
C LEU A 142 -7.50 1.12 -8.70
N GLY A 143 -7.84 0.10 -7.92
CA GLY A 143 -9.21 -0.41 -7.79
C GLY A 143 -10.23 0.65 -7.39
N ILE A 144 -9.84 1.65 -6.58
CA ILE A 144 -10.76 2.74 -6.18
C ILE A 144 -11.29 3.51 -7.40
N SER A 145 -10.48 3.66 -8.45
CA SER A 145 -10.93 4.31 -9.70
C SER A 145 -12.08 3.56 -10.36
N TYR A 146 -12.15 2.23 -10.19
CA TYR A 146 -13.21 1.39 -10.74
C TYR A 146 -14.56 1.67 -10.08
N LEU A 147 -14.55 2.06 -8.80
CA LEU A 147 -15.77 2.34 -8.03
C LEU A 147 -16.47 3.64 -8.43
N LEU A 148 -15.76 4.54 -9.11
CA LEU A 148 -16.34 5.81 -9.56
C LEU A 148 -17.00 5.72 -10.94
N ARG A 149 -16.88 4.58 -11.62
CA ARG A 149 -17.40 4.38 -12.98
C ARG A 149 -18.80 3.81 -12.90
N ARG A 150 -19.83 4.62 -13.16
CA ARG A 150 -21.24 4.18 -13.05
C ARG A 150 -21.54 2.96 -13.90
N GLU A 151 -20.93 2.82 -15.08
CA GLU A 151 -21.12 1.67 -15.96
C GLU A 151 -20.53 0.36 -15.41
N LYS A 152 -19.76 0.41 -14.31
CA LYS A 152 -19.15 -0.76 -13.67
C LYS A 152 -19.86 -1.22 -12.41
N SER A 153 -20.84 -0.46 -11.90
CA SER A 153 -21.54 -0.75 -10.63
C SER A 153 -22.23 -2.11 -10.60
N HIS A 154 -22.67 -2.63 -11.75
CA HIS A 154 -23.33 -3.93 -11.87
C HIS A 154 -22.37 -5.13 -11.90
N LYS A 155 -21.05 -4.90 -11.84
CA LYS A 155 -20.05 -5.97 -11.96
C LYS A 155 -19.76 -6.57 -10.59
N LYS A 156 -19.68 -7.90 -10.50
CA LYS A 156 -19.30 -8.65 -9.28
C LYS A 156 -18.03 -8.12 -8.60
N TYR A 157 -17.05 -7.67 -9.38
CA TYR A 157 -15.82 -7.09 -8.84
C TYR A 157 -16.06 -5.77 -8.10
N TYR A 158 -17.00 -4.94 -8.56
CA TYR A 158 -17.41 -3.72 -7.87
C TYR A 158 -17.92 -4.04 -6.46
N ASP A 159 -18.89 -4.95 -6.35
CA ASP A 159 -19.47 -5.35 -5.07
C ASP A 159 -18.43 -5.95 -4.12
N SER A 160 -17.56 -6.81 -4.66
CA SER A 160 -16.45 -7.38 -3.89
C SER A 160 -15.52 -6.30 -3.36
N LEU A 161 -15.16 -5.32 -4.17
CA LEU A 161 -14.26 -4.25 -3.77
C LEU A 161 -14.88 -3.34 -2.72
N VAL A 162 -16.16 -2.96 -2.88
CA VAL A 162 -16.90 -2.20 -1.86
C VAL A 162 -16.94 -2.97 -0.54
N LYS A 163 -17.30 -4.26 -0.56
CA LYS A 163 -17.34 -5.10 0.64
C LYS A 163 -15.98 -5.20 1.33
N THR A 164 -14.90 -5.38 0.56
CA THR A 164 -13.53 -5.43 1.07
C THR A 164 -13.13 -4.12 1.74
N LEU A 165 -13.47 -2.97 1.16
CA LEU A 165 -13.17 -1.65 1.73
C LEU A 165 -14.01 -1.37 2.98
N LEU A 166 -15.29 -1.72 2.99
CA LEU A 166 -16.14 -1.61 4.18
C LEU A 166 -15.63 -2.49 5.33
N ASN A 167 -15.13 -3.69 5.03
CA ASN A 167 -14.51 -4.54 6.04
C ASN A 167 -13.22 -3.91 6.60
N LEU A 168 -12.37 -3.34 5.74
CA LEU A 168 -11.18 -2.60 6.17
C LEU A 168 -11.55 -1.42 7.09
N GLU A 169 -12.56 -0.63 6.72
CA GLU A 169 -13.04 0.49 7.53
C GLU A 169 -13.48 0.03 8.93
N ASN A 170 -14.34 -0.99 9.00
CA ASN A 170 -14.80 -1.56 10.26
C ASN A 170 -13.65 -2.04 11.14
N GLN A 171 -12.72 -2.80 10.55
CA GLN A 171 -11.56 -3.34 11.27
C GLN A 171 -10.64 -2.23 11.81
N ILE A 172 -10.38 -1.17 11.04
CA ILE A 172 -9.54 -0.04 11.45
C ILE A 172 -10.22 0.78 12.55
N TYR A 173 -11.52 1.06 12.40
CA TYR A 173 -12.27 1.80 13.40
C TYR A 173 -12.32 1.04 14.72
N ASN A 174 -12.56 -0.28 14.69
CA ASN A 174 -12.48 -1.13 15.87
C ASN A 174 -11.06 -1.16 16.49
N PHE A 175 -10.01 -1.22 15.66
CA PHE A 175 -8.63 -1.22 16.13
C PHE A 175 -8.26 0.07 16.90
N TYR A 176 -8.85 1.20 16.53
CA TYR A 176 -8.65 2.49 17.18
C TYR A 176 -9.76 2.88 18.16
N ASP A 177 -10.61 1.92 18.55
CA ASP A 177 -11.73 2.10 19.48
C ASP A 177 -12.64 3.29 19.09
N LYS A 178 -13.04 3.31 17.82
CA LYS A 178 -13.91 4.34 17.24
C LYS A 178 -15.15 3.72 16.62
N LYS A 179 -16.26 4.47 16.66
CA LYS A 179 -17.48 4.11 15.94
C LYS A 179 -17.37 4.54 14.48
N LEU A 180 -17.53 3.58 13.56
CA LEU A 180 -17.66 3.87 12.13
C LEU A 180 -19.03 4.53 11.85
N PRO A 181 -19.12 5.57 11.01
CA PRO A 181 -20.40 6.12 10.59
C PRO A 181 -21.25 5.09 9.83
N ASP A 182 -22.56 5.15 10.02
CA ASP A 182 -23.49 4.25 9.33
C ASP A 182 -23.34 4.34 7.81
N GLY A 183 -23.40 3.16 7.16
CA GLY A 183 -23.19 2.99 5.72
C GLY A 183 -21.72 2.93 5.29
N GLY A 184 -20.76 3.29 6.15
CA GLY A 184 -19.34 3.37 5.79
C GLY A 184 -18.96 4.68 5.09
N ILE A 185 -17.66 4.91 4.95
CA ILE A 185 -17.11 6.15 4.40
C ILE A 185 -16.96 6.03 2.88
N ILE A 186 -16.57 4.85 2.39
CA ILE A 186 -16.40 4.55 0.98
C ILE A 186 -17.70 4.71 0.18
N THR A 187 -18.82 4.26 0.71
CA THR A 187 -20.14 4.35 0.04
C THR A 187 -20.54 5.82 -0.17
N LYS A 188 -20.48 6.62 0.90
CA LYS A 188 -20.72 8.08 0.87
C LYS A 188 -19.77 8.79 -0.09
N TRP A 189 -18.51 8.36 -0.13
CA TRP A 189 -17.53 8.93 -1.04
C TRP A 189 -17.81 8.57 -2.50
N ILE A 190 -18.19 7.34 -2.79
CA ILE A 190 -18.62 6.90 -4.13
C ILE A 190 -19.83 7.73 -4.58
N GLU A 191 -20.89 7.79 -3.79
CA GLU A 191 -22.12 8.53 -4.11
C GLU A 191 -21.84 9.98 -4.52
N LYS A 192 -20.93 10.64 -3.79
CA LYS A 192 -20.53 12.03 -4.07
C LYS A 192 -19.68 12.21 -5.34
N ASN A 193 -18.98 11.17 -5.78
CA ASN A 193 -17.95 11.26 -6.83
C ASN A 193 -18.22 10.36 -8.04
N LEU A 194 -19.40 9.75 -8.13
CA LEU A 194 -19.84 8.97 -9.28
C LEU A 194 -19.73 9.80 -10.56
N GLN A 195 -19.03 9.25 -11.55
CA GLN A 195 -18.87 9.79 -12.89
C GLN A 195 -19.72 9.03 -13.89
#